data_AF-A0AAU5XQJ5-F1
#
_entry.id   AF-A0AAU5XQJ5-F1
#
_cell.length_a   1.000
_cell.length_b   1.000
_cell.length_c   1.000
_cell.angle_alpha   90.00
_cell.angle_beta   90.00
_cell.angle_gamma   90.00
#
_symmetry.space_group_name_H-M   'P 1'
#
loop_
_entity.id
_entity.type
_entity.pdbx_description
1 polymer ?
#
loop_
_entity_poly.entity_id
_entity_poly.type
_entity_poly.pdbx_seq_one_letter_code
_entity_poly.pdbx_strand_id
1 'polypeptide(L)'
;MSKTDPLLRPGLVPDDFHFGARTQTFYRAPYPTEGPVETTDASGRRLWMYMYAHFVFCWAEGASQVHVSHGTLAGPKMTLWTDVRIAGCWSGTALAEFGRAWVTEHLAKFAR
;
A
#
# COMPACT_ATOMS: atom_id res chain seq x y z
N MET A 1 1.05 23.20 22.98
CA MET A 1 0.68 23.65 21.62
C MET A 1 -0.38 22.71 21.09
N SER A 2 -1.46 23.25 20.52
CA SER A 2 -2.67 22.50 20.14
C SER A 2 -2.39 21.48 19.04
N LYS A 3 -3.02 20.31 19.13
CA LYS A 3 -2.81 19.09 18.32
C LYS A 3 -3.24 19.18 16.84
N THR A 4 -3.43 20.37 16.32
CA THR A 4 -3.93 20.59 14.96
C THR A 4 -3.19 21.77 14.35
N ASP A 5 -2.00 21.51 13.82
CA ASP A 5 -1.30 22.46 12.97
C ASP A 5 -1.93 22.41 11.56
N PRO A 6 -2.59 23.48 11.09
CA PRO A 6 -3.31 23.49 9.82
C PRO A 6 -2.40 23.36 8.60
N LEU A 7 -1.07 23.37 8.76
CA LEU A 7 -0.09 23.18 7.68
C LEU A 7 0.29 21.71 7.43
N LEU A 8 -0.15 20.78 8.29
CA LEU A 8 0.17 19.37 8.13
C LEU A 8 -0.69 18.73 7.03
N ARG A 9 -0.04 18.04 6.09
CA ARG A 9 -0.74 17.23 5.09
C ARG A 9 -1.62 16.18 5.79
N PRO A 10 -2.83 15.90 5.28
CA PRO A 10 -3.68 14.85 5.83
C PRO A 10 -2.94 13.51 5.93
N GLY A 11 -3.13 12.82 7.07
CA GLY A 11 -2.56 11.49 7.31
C GLY A 11 -1.16 11.45 7.94
N LEU A 12 -0.56 12.61 8.24
CA LEU A 12 0.65 12.67 9.07
C LEU A 12 0.32 12.27 10.52
N VAL A 13 1.00 11.25 11.04
CA VAL A 13 0.83 10.81 12.43
C VAL A 13 1.97 11.41 13.27
N PRO A 14 1.66 12.15 14.36
CA PRO A 14 2.68 12.65 15.27
C PRO A 14 3.28 11.49 16.08
N ASP A 15 4.59 11.51 16.23
CA ASP A 15 5.38 10.55 16.98
C ASP A 15 6.35 11.34 17.87
N ASP A 16 6.14 11.26 19.19
CA ASP A 16 6.91 12.03 20.16
C ASP A 16 8.17 11.26 20.56
N PHE A 17 9.32 11.83 20.23
CA PHE A 17 10.63 11.26 20.56
C PHE A 17 11.24 11.98 21.74
N HIS A 18 11.74 11.20 22.71
CA HIS A 18 12.41 11.69 23.90
C HIS A 18 13.93 11.65 23.73
N PHE A 19 14.57 12.82 23.88
CA PHE A 19 16.02 13.00 23.89
C PHE A 19 16.43 13.58 25.25
N GLY A 20 16.62 12.71 26.24
CA GLY A 20 16.91 13.13 27.62
C GLY A 20 15.78 13.98 28.19
N ALA A 21 16.06 15.24 28.51
CA ALA A 21 15.07 16.19 29.05
C ALA A 21 14.21 16.90 27.98
N ARG A 22 14.46 16.63 26.69
CA ARG A 22 13.75 17.26 25.57
C ARG A 22 12.82 16.26 24.90
N THR A 23 11.58 16.67 24.65
CA THR A 23 10.65 15.97 23.75
C THR A 23 10.59 16.70 22.42
N GLN A 24 10.61 15.97 21.31
CA GLN A 24 10.47 16.49 19.96
C GLN A 24 9.45 15.65 19.20
N THR A 25 8.40 16.29 18.67
CA THR A 25 7.44 15.63 17.78
C THR A 25 8.01 15.53 16.37
N PHE A 26 8.06 14.31 15.84
CA PHE A 26 8.26 14.04 14.42
C PHE A 26 6.93 13.64 13.79
N TYR A 27 6.79 13.84 12.49
CA TYR A 27 5.58 13.47 11.76
C TYR A 27 5.90 12.38 10.75
N ARG A 28 5.26 11.23 10.91
CA ARG A 28 5.41 10.10 9.98
C ARG A 28 4.43 10.27 8.82
N ALA A 29 4.95 10.37 7.60
CA ALA A 29 4.13 10.40 6.39
C ALA A 29 3.43 9.05 6.17
N PRO A 30 2.18 9.05 5.68
CA PRO A 30 1.53 7.82 5.26
C PRO A 30 2.31 7.20 4.09
N TYR A 31 2.24 5.88 3.94
CA TYR A 31 2.85 5.21 2.79
C TYR A 31 2.26 5.73 1.47
N PRO A 32 3.11 5.90 0.43
CA PRO A 32 2.63 6.18 -0.93
C PRO A 32 1.58 5.16 -1.32
N THR A 33 0.49 5.64 -1.91
CA THR A 33 -0.68 4.81 -2.28
C THR A 33 -1.21 5.29 -3.63
N GLU A 34 -1.52 4.36 -4.53
CA GLU A 34 -2.20 4.63 -5.81
C GLU A 34 -3.32 3.60 -6.04
N GLY A 35 -4.42 4.02 -6.66
CA GLY A 35 -5.59 3.17 -6.91
C GLY A 35 -6.44 2.91 -5.65
N PRO A 36 -7.32 1.89 -5.68
CA PRO A 36 -7.46 0.87 -6.71
C PRO A 36 -7.97 1.43 -8.05
N VAL A 37 -7.47 0.90 -9.16
CA VAL A 37 -7.93 1.22 -10.52
C VAL A 37 -8.22 -0.04 -11.31
N GLU A 38 -9.26 0.00 -12.13
CA GLU A 38 -9.58 -1.08 -13.06
C GLU A 38 -8.82 -0.84 -14.37
N THR A 39 -8.24 -1.89 -14.92
CA THR A 39 -7.60 -1.87 -16.24
C THR A 39 -7.77 -3.22 -16.93
N THR A 40 -7.11 -3.38 -18.07
CA THR A 40 -7.19 -4.57 -18.91
C THR A 40 -5.79 -5.08 -19.20
N ASP A 41 -5.56 -6.39 -19.12
CA ASP A 41 -4.29 -7.00 -19.52
C ASP A 41 -4.16 -7.09 -21.05
N ALA A 42 -2.98 -7.52 -21.52
CA ALA A 42 -2.70 -7.69 -22.95
C ALA A 42 -3.63 -8.71 -23.64
N SER A 43 -4.30 -9.59 -22.88
CA SER A 43 -5.27 -10.56 -23.40
C SER A 43 -6.70 -10.04 -23.41
N GLY A 44 -6.95 -8.81 -22.97
CA GLY A 44 -8.28 -8.22 -22.88
C GLY A 44 -9.03 -8.56 -21.58
N ARG A 45 -8.39 -9.22 -20.61
CA ARG A 45 -9.03 -9.54 -19.32
C ARG A 45 -8.96 -8.36 -18.37
N ARG A 46 -10.06 -8.11 -17.66
CA ARG A 46 -10.12 -7.08 -16.63
C ARG A 46 -9.22 -7.44 -15.46
N LEU A 47 -8.58 -6.45 -14.87
CA LEU A 47 -7.79 -6.60 -13.66
C LEU A 47 -7.87 -5.35 -12.79
N TRP A 48 -7.87 -5.56 -11.47
CA TRP A 48 -7.68 -4.49 -10.51
C TRP A 48 -6.19 -4.30 -10.24
N MET A 49 -5.75 -3.05 -10.18
CA MET A 49 -4.42 -2.67 -9.70
C MET A 49 -4.53 -1.79 -8.47
N TYR A 50 -3.65 -2.01 -7.50
CA TYR A 50 -3.52 -1.19 -6.30
C TYR A 50 -2.04 -1.10 -5.91
N MET A 51 -1.58 0.07 -5.48
CA MET A 51 -0.23 0.22 -4.95
C MET A 51 -0.28 0.72 -3.52
N TYR A 52 0.50 0.09 -2.65
CA TYR A 52 0.72 0.53 -1.27
C TYR A 52 2.17 0.33 -0.87
N ALA A 53 2.82 1.40 -0.39
CA ALA A 53 4.24 1.40 -0.03
C ALA A 53 5.17 0.87 -1.15
N HIS A 54 4.88 1.22 -2.39
CA HIS A 54 5.55 0.73 -3.62
C HIS A 54 5.38 -0.76 -3.94
N PHE A 55 4.57 -1.50 -3.19
CA PHE A 55 4.09 -2.82 -3.61
C PHE A 55 2.86 -2.66 -4.49
N VAL A 56 2.97 -3.07 -5.74
CA VAL A 56 1.91 -3.05 -6.75
C VAL A 56 1.27 -4.43 -6.80
N PHE A 57 -0.02 -4.48 -6.51
CA PHE A 57 -0.88 -5.65 -6.54
C PHE A 57 -1.71 -5.65 -7.81
N CYS A 58 -1.66 -6.73 -8.58
CA CYS A 58 -2.46 -6.93 -9.79
C CYS A 58 -3.34 -8.18 -9.63
N TRP A 59 -4.66 -8.01 -9.72
CA TRP A 59 -5.62 -9.11 -9.55
C TRP A 59 -6.56 -9.21 -10.75
N ALA A 60 -6.26 -10.18 -11.62
CA ALA A 60 -7.06 -10.46 -12.80
C ALA A 60 -8.43 -11.07 -12.43
N GLU A 61 -9.45 -10.76 -13.21
CA GLU A 61 -10.79 -11.31 -13.07
C GLU A 61 -10.76 -12.85 -13.15
N GLY A 62 -11.43 -13.50 -12.21
CA GLY A 62 -11.46 -14.97 -12.10
C GLY A 62 -10.19 -15.61 -11.50
N ALA A 63 -9.13 -14.84 -11.21
CA ALA A 63 -7.94 -15.38 -10.56
C ALA A 63 -8.14 -15.54 -9.05
N SER A 64 -7.56 -16.59 -8.46
CA SER A 64 -7.47 -16.78 -7.00
C SER A 64 -6.15 -16.24 -6.41
N GLN A 65 -5.32 -15.63 -7.25
CA GLN A 65 -3.99 -15.14 -6.91
C GLN A 65 -3.79 -13.70 -7.41
N VAL A 66 -2.94 -12.99 -6.68
CA VAL A 66 -2.49 -11.63 -6.95
C VAL A 66 -1.03 -11.68 -7.34
N HIS A 67 -0.68 -10.98 -8.41
CA HIS A 67 0.71 -10.73 -8.76
C HIS A 67 1.19 -9.49 -8.03
N VAL A 68 2.37 -9.56 -7.42
CA VAL A 68 2.97 -8.49 -6.63
C VAL A 68 4.28 -8.07 -7.28
N SER A 69 4.42 -6.78 -7.52
CA SER A 69 5.61 -6.14 -8.08
C SER A 69 6.03 -4.95 -7.24
N HIS A 70 7.25 -4.45 -7.42
CA HIS A 70 7.70 -3.18 -6.85
C HIS A 70 7.66 -2.06 -7.90
N GLY A 71 7.10 -0.90 -7.56
CA GLY A 71 7.06 0.28 -8.44
C GLY A 71 5.87 1.20 -8.20
N THR A 72 5.33 1.75 -9.29
CA THR A 72 4.09 2.57 -9.32
C THR A 72 3.13 2.01 -10.37
N LEU A 73 1.86 2.44 -10.37
CA LEU A 73 0.86 1.91 -11.31
C LEU A 73 1.19 2.30 -12.76
N ALA A 74 1.64 3.53 -12.99
CA ALA A 74 1.99 4.03 -14.33
C ALA A 74 3.48 3.83 -14.70
N GLY A 75 4.35 3.57 -13.73
CA GLY A 75 5.79 3.48 -13.95
C GLY A 75 6.32 2.06 -14.20
N PRO A 76 7.64 1.91 -14.37
CA PRO A 76 8.32 0.63 -14.42
C PRO A 76 8.02 -0.21 -13.17
N LYS A 77 7.90 -1.53 -13.36
CA LYS A 77 7.61 -2.48 -12.28
C LYS A 77 8.59 -3.63 -12.34
N MET A 78 9.10 -4.02 -11.18
CA MET A 78 9.90 -5.22 -11.00
C MET A 78 9.05 -6.29 -10.34
N THR A 79 8.80 -7.40 -11.02
CA THR A 79 8.03 -8.52 -10.45
C THR A 79 8.73 -9.09 -9.22
N LEU A 80 7.96 -9.32 -8.15
CA LEU A 80 8.47 -9.92 -6.92
C LEU A 80 7.84 -11.30 -6.67
N TRP A 81 6.51 -11.39 -6.70
CA TRP A 81 5.76 -12.62 -6.46
C TRP A 81 4.59 -12.77 -7.43
N THR A 82 4.28 -13.99 -7.84
CA THR A 82 3.21 -14.26 -8.83
C THR A 82 2.09 -15.14 -8.28
N ASP A 83 2.19 -15.64 -7.05
CA ASP A 83 1.33 -16.70 -6.53
C ASP A 83 0.70 -16.37 -5.16
N VAL A 84 0.60 -15.08 -4.82
CA VAL A 84 0.03 -14.63 -3.55
C VAL A 84 -1.49 -14.84 -3.55
N ARG A 85 -1.98 -15.76 -2.72
CA ARG A 85 -3.42 -16.06 -2.65
C ARG A 85 -4.21 -14.90 -2.06
N ILE A 86 -5.35 -14.62 -2.67
CA ILE A 86 -6.35 -13.67 -2.18
C ILE A 86 -7.69 -14.38 -2.04
N ALA A 87 -8.41 -14.07 -0.97
CA ALA A 87 -9.79 -14.51 -0.77
C ALA A 87 -10.72 -13.29 -0.85
N GLY A 88 -11.93 -13.50 -1.35
CA GLY A 88 -12.97 -12.47 -1.41
C GLY A 88 -13.53 -12.26 -2.82
N CYS A 89 -14.54 -11.39 -2.91
CA CYS A 89 -15.16 -11.02 -4.18
C CYS A 89 -14.22 -10.13 -4.99
N TRP A 90 -14.11 -10.40 -6.29
CA TRP A 90 -13.30 -9.62 -7.21
C TRP A 90 -13.77 -8.15 -7.26
N SER A 91 -13.01 -7.27 -6.61
CA SER A 91 -13.32 -5.84 -6.49
C SER A 91 -12.07 -5.05 -6.10
N GLY A 92 -12.04 -3.77 -6.48
CA GLY A 92 -10.94 -2.86 -6.11
C GLY A 92 -10.82 -2.68 -4.59
N THR A 93 -11.94 -2.64 -3.87
CA THR A 93 -11.96 -2.52 -2.40
C THR A 93 -11.31 -3.73 -1.74
N ALA A 94 -11.68 -4.95 -2.13
CA ALA A 94 -11.08 -6.17 -1.60
C ALA A 94 -9.58 -6.24 -1.89
N LEU A 95 -9.14 -5.84 -3.09
CA LEU A 95 -7.71 -5.76 -3.43
C LEU A 95 -6.97 -4.75 -2.55
N ALA A 96 -7.56 -3.59 -2.30
CA ALA A 96 -6.94 -2.54 -1.51
C ALA A 96 -6.80 -2.93 -0.03
N GLU A 97 -7.82 -3.56 0.54
CA GLU A 97 -7.77 -4.13 1.89
C GLU A 97 -6.71 -5.22 2.01
N PHE A 98 -6.73 -6.16 1.07
CA PHE A 98 -5.74 -7.23 0.98
C PHE A 98 -4.31 -6.67 0.91
N GLY A 99 -4.04 -5.74 -0.01
CA GLY A 99 -2.71 -5.18 -0.23
C GLY A 99 -2.16 -4.44 1.00
N ARG A 100 -3.00 -3.65 1.69
CA ARG A 100 -2.59 -2.97 2.93
C ARG A 100 -2.21 -3.97 4.03
N ALA A 101 -3.04 -4.99 4.23
CA ALA A 101 -2.80 -6.02 5.24
C ALA A 101 -1.50 -6.78 4.93
N TRP A 102 -1.35 -7.22 3.68
CA TRP A 102 -0.17 -7.94 3.20
C TRP A 102 1.12 -7.15 3.42
N VAL A 103 1.16 -5.87 3.02
CA VAL A 103 2.36 -5.03 3.19
C VAL A 103 2.65 -4.80 4.67
N THR A 104 1.63 -4.55 5.49
CA THR A 104 1.82 -4.33 6.93
C THR A 104 2.45 -5.55 7.59
N GLU A 105 1.95 -6.75 7.28
CA GLU A 105 2.52 -8.02 7.77
C GLU A 105 3.94 -8.25 7.23
N HIS A 106 4.16 -7.96 5.94
CA HIS A 106 5.47 -8.12 5.31
C HIS A 106 6.53 -7.22 5.95
N LEU A 107 6.20 -5.94 6.17
CA LEU A 107 7.10 -4.95 6.77
C LEU A 107 7.33 -5.18 8.26
N ALA A 108 6.34 -5.72 8.97
CA ALA A 108 6.47 -6.05 10.40
C ALA A 108 7.64 -7.03 10.68
N LYS A 109 8.01 -7.86 9.70
CA LYS A 109 9.17 -8.78 9.79
C LYS A 109 10.52 -8.05 9.93
N PHE A 110 10.57 -6.78 9.56
CA PHE A 110 11.79 -5.96 9.54
C PHE A 110 11.80 -4.87 10.63
N ALA A 111 10.67 -4.65 11.31
CA ALA A 111 10.61 -3.77 12.47
C ALA A 111 11.22 -4.50 13.68
N ARG A 112 12.51 -4.28 13.91
CA ARG A 112 13.23 -4.68 15.13
C ARG A 112 13.38 -3.51 16.07
#